data_AF-F0S6V9-F1
#
_entry.id   AF-F0S6V9-F1
#
_cell.length_a   1.000
_cell.length_b   1.000
_cell.length_c   1.000
_cell.angle_alpha   90.00
_cell.angle_beta   90.00
_cell.angle_gamma   90.00
#
_symmetry.space_group_name_H-M   'P 1'
#
loop_
_entity.id
_entity.type
_entity.pdbx_description
1 polymer ?
#
loop_
_entity_poly.entity_id
_entity_poly.type
_entity_poly.pdbx_seq_one_letter_code
_entity_poly.pdbx_strand_id
1 'polypeptide(L)'
;MNNKVNGHTGDFIKRQAKKIKKQENISYVRALEKASINAGFKNWKHFLNANKDANQTKPATNQKKVNPYRNLLVAGINILLDKGLISLEHSPTDNEDGHTFVDLLGYPSVIIWRSISYDELEISVWWKYNHELHPQAKLSGNARESFNSSTPLADKAHYKKFVGAVVSGWFERRTGKYLMGKDKEAILRNYTRRGEKEELENLPLEKPKGFKAEGKFYF
;
A
#
# COMPACT_ATOMS: atom_id res chain seq x y z
N MET A 1 -0.09 14.02 -11.15
CA MET A 1 0.77 14.89 -11.98
C MET A 1 0.02 15.19 -13.27
N ASN A 2 -0.07 16.47 -13.68
CA ASN A 2 -0.83 16.86 -14.88
C ASN A 2 -0.04 16.52 -16.14
N ASN A 3 -0.42 15.44 -16.83
CA ASN A 3 0.22 15.02 -18.07
C ASN A 3 0.06 16.12 -19.13
N LYS A 4 1.21 16.60 -19.63
CA LYS A 4 1.29 17.59 -20.70
C LYS A 4 1.31 16.83 -22.02
N VAL A 5 0.33 17.08 -22.88
CA VAL A 5 0.36 16.65 -24.29
C VAL A 5 0.51 17.92 -25.12
N ASN A 6 1.50 17.97 -26.02
CA ASN A 6 1.92 19.21 -26.69
C ASN A 6 2.18 20.39 -25.73
N GLY A 7 2.72 20.12 -24.54
CA GLY A 7 3.03 21.17 -23.54
C GLY A 7 1.82 21.71 -22.76
N HIS A 8 0.59 21.32 -23.11
CA HIS A 8 -0.65 21.82 -22.50
C HIS A 8 -1.38 20.73 -21.70
N THR A 9 -1.94 21.12 -20.56
CA THR A 9 -2.73 20.22 -19.68
C THR A 9 -4.22 20.32 -19.99
N GLY A 10 -5.01 19.30 -19.62
CA GLY A 10 -6.47 19.36 -19.78
C GLY A 10 -7.11 20.55 -19.06
N ASP A 11 -6.58 20.92 -17.90
CA ASP A 11 -7.03 22.10 -17.15
C ASP A 11 -6.66 23.41 -17.84
N PHE A 12 -5.55 23.45 -18.58
CA PHE A 12 -5.20 24.59 -19.42
C PHE A 12 -6.25 24.78 -20.52
N ILE A 13 -6.58 23.72 -21.27
CA ILE A 13 -7.56 23.79 -22.37
C ILE A 13 -8.96 24.17 -21.85
N LYS A 14 -9.40 23.59 -20.72
CA LYS A 14 -10.69 23.95 -20.10
C LYS A 14 -10.74 25.41 -19.65
N ARG A 15 -9.63 25.97 -19.13
CA ARG A 15 -9.55 27.39 -18.77
C ARG A 15 -9.63 28.31 -19.99
N GLN A 16 -8.98 27.95 -21.09
CA GLN A 16 -9.09 28.70 -22.35
C GLN A 16 -10.51 28.63 -22.92
N ALA A 17 -11.14 27.45 -22.89
CA ALA A 17 -12.53 27.29 -23.34
C ALA A 17 -13.50 28.18 -22.54
N LYS A 18 -13.30 28.34 -21.23
CA LYS A 18 -14.12 29.27 -20.43
C LYS A 18 -13.98 30.74 -20.86
N LYS A 19 -12.77 31.16 -21.25
CA LYS A 19 -12.52 32.51 -21.79
C LYS A 19 -13.19 32.71 -23.15
N ILE A 20 -12.98 31.78 -24.08
CA ILE A 20 -13.55 31.81 -25.43
C ILE A 20 -15.08 31.80 -25.37
N LYS A 21 -15.68 30.96 -24.51
CA LYS A 21 -17.13 30.92 -24.29
C LYS A 21 -17.68 32.30 -23.95
N LYS A 22 -17.00 33.04 -23.07
CA LYS A 22 -17.43 34.38 -22.60
C LYS A 22 -17.21 35.44 -23.68
N GLN A 23 -16.11 35.38 -24.42
CA GLN A 23 -15.75 36.38 -25.42
C GLN A 23 -16.59 36.27 -26.70
N GLU A 24 -16.86 35.05 -27.14
CA GLU A 24 -17.54 34.79 -28.42
C GLU A 24 -19.02 34.42 -28.25
N ASN A 25 -19.52 34.38 -27.01
CA ASN A 25 -20.89 33.99 -26.66
C ASN A 25 -21.34 32.65 -27.30
N ILE A 26 -20.45 31.65 -27.31
CA ILE A 26 -20.71 30.32 -27.88
C ILE A 26 -20.97 29.27 -26.79
N SER A 27 -21.44 28.09 -27.20
CA SER A 27 -21.57 26.94 -26.28
C SER A 27 -20.20 26.48 -25.77
N TYR A 28 -20.17 25.92 -24.56
CA TYR A 28 -18.92 25.46 -23.95
C TYR A 28 -18.26 24.33 -24.75
N VAL A 29 -19.06 23.49 -25.43
CA VAL A 29 -18.56 22.41 -26.29
C VAL A 29 -17.82 22.98 -27.50
N ARG A 30 -18.40 23.97 -28.20
CA ARG A 30 -17.71 24.67 -29.30
C ARG A 30 -16.46 25.41 -28.82
N ALA A 31 -16.52 25.99 -27.61
CA ALA A 31 -15.37 26.63 -27.02
C ALA A 31 -14.23 25.64 -26.68
N LEU A 32 -14.55 24.40 -26.29
CA LEU A 32 -13.57 23.34 -26.09
C LEU A 32 -12.90 22.91 -27.41
N GLU A 33 -13.67 22.82 -28.50
CA GLU A 33 -13.12 22.52 -29.82
C GLU A 33 -12.12 23.60 -30.25
N LYS A 34 -12.51 24.88 -30.18
CA LYS A 34 -11.61 26.01 -30.50
C LYS A 34 -10.37 26.04 -29.61
N ALA A 35 -10.54 25.87 -28.29
CA ALA A 35 -9.43 25.83 -27.35
C ALA A 35 -8.45 24.67 -27.66
N SER A 36 -8.95 23.54 -28.14
CA SER A 36 -8.12 22.39 -28.51
C SER A 36 -7.35 22.65 -29.80
N ILE A 37 -7.99 23.28 -30.79
CA ILE A 37 -7.36 23.69 -32.05
C ILE A 37 -6.23 24.70 -31.78
N ASN A 38 -6.49 25.70 -30.95
CA ASN A 38 -5.49 26.69 -30.55
C ASN A 38 -4.30 26.08 -29.80
N ALA A 39 -4.50 24.94 -29.14
CA ALA A 39 -3.45 24.17 -28.45
C ALA A 39 -2.76 23.13 -29.37
N GLY A 40 -3.00 23.18 -30.68
CA GLY A 40 -2.36 22.32 -31.68
C GLY A 40 -3.00 20.94 -31.87
N PHE A 41 -4.25 20.73 -31.44
CA PHE A 41 -4.99 19.48 -31.65
C PHE A 41 -6.04 19.62 -32.75
N LYS A 42 -6.40 18.54 -33.43
CA LYS A 42 -7.45 18.59 -34.48
C LYS A 42 -8.83 18.95 -33.95
N ASN A 43 -9.15 18.53 -32.73
CA ASN A 43 -10.39 18.81 -32.01
C ASN A 43 -10.27 18.34 -30.53
N TRP A 44 -11.30 18.56 -29.73
CA TRP A 44 -11.32 18.13 -28.31
C TRP A 44 -11.19 16.61 -28.14
N LYS A 45 -11.78 15.82 -29.04
CA LYS A 45 -11.68 14.36 -29.01
C LYS A 45 -10.24 13.88 -29.32
N HIS A 46 -9.55 14.55 -30.24
CA HIS A 46 -8.14 14.33 -30.55
C HIS A 46 -7.26 14.61 -29.32
N PHE A 47 -7.51 15.71 -28.60
CA PHE A 47 -6.84 15.96 -27.32
C PHE A 47 -7.12 14.86 -26.28
N LEU A 48 -8.39 14.45 -26.11
CA LEU A 48 -8.75 13.41 -25.16
C LEU A 48 -8.08 12.06 -25.48
N ASN A 49 -8.00 11.69 -26.76
CA ASN A 49 -7.34 10.47 -27.18
C ASN A 49 -5.83 10.57 -27.00
N ALA A 50 -5.20 11.67 -27.42
CA ALA A 50 -3.76 11.88 -27.21
C ALA A 50 -3.38 11.89 -25.71
N ASN A 51 -4.27 12.35 -24.84
CA ASN A 51 -4.09 12.29 -23.38
C ASN A 51 -4.37 10.89 -22.79
N LYS A 52 -5.18 10.06 -23.44
CA LYS A 52 -5.30 8.63 -23.09
C LYS A 52 -4.03 7.88 -23.47
N ASP A 53 -3.48 8.15 -24.64
CA ASP A 53 -2.26 7.48 -25.13
C ASP A 53 -1.02 7.92 -24.32
N ALA A 54 -0.95 9.18 -23.90
CA ALA A 54 0.06 9.66 -22.94
C ALA A 54 -0.08 9.04 -21.54
N ASN A 55 -1.27 8.54 -21.17
CA ASN A 55 -1.46 7.75 -19.94
C ASN A 55 -1.20 6.24 -20.15
N GLN A 56 -1.04 5.78 -21.39
CA GLN A 56 -0.81 4.38 -21.76
C GLN A 56 0.67 4.03 -22.03
N THR A 57 1.60 4.98 -21.92
CA THR A 57 3.04 4.70 -21.84
C THR A 57 3.49 4.27 -20.43
N LYS A 58 2.69 3.40 -19.78
CA LYS A 58 3.24 2.46 -18.81
C LYS A 58 3.53 1.18 -19.59
N PRO A 59 4.76 0.63 -19.58
CA PRO A 59 5.01 -0.64 -20.23
C PRO A 59 4.00 -1.66 -19.70
N ALA A 60 3.26 -2.29 -20.60
CA ALA A 60 2.36 -3.39 -20.28
C ALA A 60 3.20 -4.62 -19.90
N THR A 61 3.77 -4.61 -18.70
CA THR A 61 4.07 -5.87 -18.02
C THR A 61 2.73 -6.42 -17.57
N ASN A 62 2.27 -7.50 -18.20
CA ASN A 62 1.29 -8.45 -17.65
C ASN A 62 1.87 -9.13 -16.39
N GLN A 63 2.36 -8.34 -15.43
CA GLN A 63 2.70 -8.82 -14.10
C GLN A 63 1.39 -8.86 -13.33
N LYS A 64 1.02 -10.06 -12.90
CA LYS A 64 -0.09 -10.28 -11.96
C LYS A 64 0.09 -9.27 -10.82
N LYS A 65 -0.84 -8.31 -10.69
CA LYS A 65 -0.75 -7.24 -9.69
C LYS A 65 -0.80 -7.90 -8.31
N VAL A 66 0.36 -8.03 -7.67
CA VAL A 66 0.49 -8.63 -6.34
C VAL A 66 -0.34 -7.81 -5.36
N ASN A 67 -0.99 -8.49 -4.42
CA ASN A 67 -1.76 -7.81 -3.39
C ASN A 67 -0.83 -6.89 -2.57
N PRO A 68 -1.11 -5.58 -2.47
CA PRO A 68 -0.25 -4.63 -1.76
C PRO A 68 -0.04 -4.97 -0.28
N TYR A 69 -1.05 -5.55 0.37
CA TYR A 69 -0.97 -5.97 1.78
C TYR A 69 -0.11 -7.22 1.96
N ARG A 70 -0.13 -8.12 0.97
CA ARG A 70 0.77 -9.29 0.92
C ARG A 70 2.21 -8.83 0.71
N ASN A 71 2.42 -7.83 -0.16
CA ASN A 71 3.74 -7.22 -0.33
C ASN A 71 4.28 -6.62 0.98
N LEU A 72 3.44 -5.92 1.76
CA LEU A 72 3.82 -5.43 3.09
C LEU A 72 4.27 -6.54 4.04
N LEU A 73 3.53 -7.66 4.08
CA LEU A 73 3.90 -8.79 4.92
C LEU A 73 5.20 -9.45 4.45
N VAL A 74 5.39 -9.61 3.14
CA VAL A 74 6.66 -10.11 2.57
C VAL A 74 7.82 -9.21 2.96
N ALA A 75 7.65 -7.88 2.83
CA ALA A 75 8.64 -6.90 3.25
C ALA A 75 8.98 -7.03 4.74
N GLY A 76 7.95 -7.18 5.60
CA GLY A 76 8.12 -7.35 7.03
C GLY A 76 8.90 -8.64 7.37
N ILE A 77 8.50 -9.77 6.78
CA ILE A 77 9.17 -11.07 6.98
C ILE A 77 10.63 -11.00 6.53
N ASN A 78 10.92 -10.39 5.37
CA ASN A 78 12.28 -10.20 4.89
C ASN A 78 13.16 -9.48 5.93
N ILE A 79 12.65 -8.40 6.54
CA ILE A 79 13.38 -7.67 7.58
C ILE A 79 13.61 -8.53 8.83
N LEU A 80 12.60 -9.29 9.27
CA LEU A 80 12.75 -10.17 10.42
C LEU A 80 13.82 -11.24 10.18
N LEU A 81 13.85 -11.83 8.98
CA LEU A 81 14.87 -12.79 8.56
C LEU A 81 16.27 -12.15 8.47
N ASP A 82 16.38 -10.98 7.85
CA ASP A 82 17.67 -10.27 7.72
C ASP A 82 18.27 -9.91 9.09
N LYS A 83 17.42 -9.60 10.07
CA LYS A 83 17.83 -9.29 11.44
C LYS A 83 18.04 -10.54 12.31
N GLY A 84 17.74 -11.74 11.80
CA GLY A 84 17.76 -12.97 12.59
C GLY A 84 16.76 -12.99 13.74
N LEU A 85 15.67 -12.21 13.66
CA LEU A 85 14.62 -12.16 14.69
C LEU A 85 13.65 -13.33 14.57
N ILE A 86 13.54 -13.91 13.38
CA ILE A 86 12.87 -15.18 13.12
C ILE A 86 13.78 -16.03 12.25
N SER A 87 13.60 -17.34 12.32
CA SER A 87 14.24 -18.31 11.43
C SER A 87 13.22 -18.98 10.53
N LEU A 88 13.64 -19.36 9.32
CA LEU A 88 12.86 -20.26 8.45
C LEU A 88 12.89 -21.70 8.96
N GLU A 89 13.94 -22.07 9.68
CA GLU A 89 14.03 -23.37 10.36
C GLU A 89 13.49 -23.22 11.78
N HIS A 90 12.62 -24.15 12.19
CA HIS A 90 12.05 -24.15 13.53
C HIS A 90 13.12 -24.41 14.60
N SER A 91 13.10 -23.63 15.68
CA SER A 91 13.78 -23.97 16.93
C SER A 91 12.74 -24.15 18.04
N PRO A 92 12.62 -25.34 18.66
CA PRO A 92 11.56 -25.66 19.63
C PRO A 92 11.72 -25.00 21.01
N THR A 93 12.76 -24.20 21.22
CA THR A 93 13.18 -23.78 22.56
C THR A 93 12.80 -22.35 22.96
N ASP A 94 12.34 -21.51 22.05
CA ASP A 94 12.15 -20.09 22.34
C ASP A 94 10.70 -19.63 22.12
N ASN A 95 10.20 -18.86 23.09
CA ASN A 95 9.03 -18.02 22.90
C ASN A 95 9.42 -16.94 21.87
N GLU A 96 9.26 -17.28 20.59
CA GLU A 96 9.61 -16.42 19.46
C GLU A 96 8.68 -15.21 19.33
N ASP A 97 7.86 -14.85 20.33
CA ASP A 97 7.02 -13.65 20.26
C ASP A 97 7.87 -12.38 20.36
N GLY A 98 7.56 -11.38 19.52
CA GLY A 98 8.28 -10.12 19.59
C GLY A 98 7.71 -9.02 18.70
N HIS A 99 8.34 -7.85 18.82
CA HIS A 99 8.07 -6.73 17.94
C HIS A 99 9.37 -5.95 17.66
N THR A 100 9.38 -5.21 16.55
CA THR A 100 10.51 -4.35 16.20
C THR A 100 10.03 -3.11 15.46
N PHE A 101 10.67 -1.97 15.75
CA PHE A 101 10.50 -0.72 15.03
C PHE A 101 11.49 -0.67 13.87
N VAL A 102 10.98 -0.36 12.67
CA VAL A 102 11.77 -0.36 11.43
C VAL A 102 11.28 0.68 10.45
N ASP A 103 12.15 1.08 9.53
CA ASP A 103 11.72 1.74 8.30
C ASP A 103 11.36 0.68 7.26
N LEU A 104 10.06 0.49 7.04
CA LEU A 104 9.53 -0.48 6.07
C LEU A 104 9.06 0.27 4.84
N LEU A 105 9.73 0.03 3.70
CA LEU A 105 9.41 0.67 2.42
C LEU A 105 9.42 2.21 2.51
N GLY A 106 10.40 2.75 3.27
CA GLY A 106 10.60 4.20 3.45
C GLY A 106 9.75 4.86 4.53
N TYR A 107 9.01 4.09 5.34
CA TYR A 107 8.17 4.64 6.40
C TYR A 107 8.38 3.97 7.76
N PRO A 108 8.36 4.76 8.85
CA PRO A 108 8.36 4.23 10.21
C PRO A 108 7.21 3.24 10.38
N SER A 109 7.53 2.05 10.87
CA SER A 109 6.60 0.93 10.96
C SER A 109 6.94 0.06 12.16
N VAL A 110 5.96 -0.72 12.59
CA VAL A 110 6.15 -1.78 13.59
C VAL A 110 5.84 -3.12 12.93
N ILE A 111 6.73 -4.09 13.13
CA ILE A 111 6.48 -5.48 12.79
C ILE A 111 6.33 -6.24 14.10
N ILE A 112 5.27 -7.03 14.23
CA ILE A 112 5.00 -7.90 15.37
C ILE A 112 4.89 -9.32 14.85
N TRP A 113 5.48 -10.27 15.57
CA TRP A 113 5.39 -11.68 15.23
C TRP A 113 5.07 -12.48 16.48
N ARG A 114 4.24 -13.51 16.31
CA ARG A 114 3.77 -14.35 17.41
C ARG A 114 3.70 -15.80 16.97
N SER A 115 4.15 -16.71 17.82
CA SER A 115 3.97 -18.13 17.63
C SER A 115 2.49 -18.49 17.79
N ILE A 116 1.93 -19.18 16.80
CA ILE A 116 0.52 -19.63 16.80
C ILE A 116 0.38 -21.15 16.77
N SER A 117 1.38 -21.86 17.33
CA SER A 117 1.53 -23.33 17.29
C SER A 117 1.87 -23.88 15.89
N TYR A 118 2.20 -25.17 15.81
CA TYR A 118 2.48 -25.88 14.55
C TYR A 118 3.56 -25.23 13.66
N ASP A 119 4.56 -24.59 14.28
CA ASP A 119 5.65 -23.86 13.63
C ASP A 119 5.20 -22.67 12.76
N GLU A 120 4.00 -22.18 13.03
CA GLU A 120 3.42 -21.03 12.34
C GLU A 120 3.64 -19.76 13.15
N LEU A 121 3.83 -18.64 12.44
CA LEU A 121 3.87 -17.31 13.02
C LEU A 121 2.69 -16.48 12.51
N GLU A 122 1.98 -15.79 13.39
CA GLU A 122 1.21 -14.62 12.96
C GLU A 122 2.17 -13.45 12.79
N ILE A 123 2.27 -12.92 11.57
CA ILE A 123 3.04 -11.72 11.27
C ILE A 123 2.08 -10.56 11.10
N SER A 124 2.31 -9.47 11.84
CA SER A 124 1.54 -8.24 11.78
C SER A 124 2.43 -7.06 11.43
N VAL A 125 1.97 -6.21 10.51
CA VAL A 125 2.66 -5.00 10.08
C VAL A 125 1.77 -3.80 10.32
N TRP A 126 2.27 -2.84 11.11
CA TRP A 126 1.68 -1.53 11.31
C TRP A 126 2.50 -0.52 10.51
N TRP A 127 2.06 -0.28 9.27
CA TRP A 127 2.79 0.55 8.32
C TRP A 127 2.47 2.04 8.48
N LYS A 128 3.48 2.91 8.35
CA LYS A 128 3.39 4.35 8.67
C LYS A 128 2.94 4.58 10.11
N TYR A 129 3.47 3.79 11.04
CA TYR A 129 3.18 3.91 12.47
C TYR A 129 3.96 5.06 13.08
N ASN A 130 3.27 5.97 13.77
CA ASN A 130 3.86 7.03 14.56
C ASN A 130 3.52 6.81 16.04
N HIS A 131 4.51 6.39 16.82
CA HIS A 131 4.33 6.10 18.24
C HIS A 131 3.90 7.33 19.04
N GLU A 132 4.41 8.51 18.72
CA GLU A 132 4.12 9.74 19.47
C GLU A 132 2.65 10.16 19.37
N LEU A 133 1.99 9.79 18.26
CA LEU A 133 0.58 10.04 18.02
C LEU A 133 -0.33 8.91 18.53
N HIS A 134 0.25 7.82 19.03
CA HIS A 134 -0.52 6.73 19.61
C HIS A 134 -1.17 7.19 20.93
N PRO A 135 -2.50 7.05 21.10
CA PRO A 135 -3.21 7.59 22.26
C PRO A 135 -2.72 6.99 23.59
N GLN A 136 -2.13 5.81 23.54
CA GLN A 136 -1.62 5.09 24.72
C GLN A 136 -0.09 5.08 24.83
N ALA A 137 0.63 5.88 24.03
CA ALA A 137 2.10 5.88 24.00
C ALA A 137 2.74 6.21 25.36
N LYS A 138 2.16 7.18 26.07
CA LYS A 138 2.67 7.74 27.33
C LYS A 138 1.97 7.19 28.57
N LEU A 139 1.07 6.23 28.40
CA LEU A 139 0.39 5.59 29.52
C LEU A 139 1.33 4.57 30.20
N SER A 140 0.94 4.10 31.37
CA SER A 140 1.69 3.10 32.15
C SER A 140 0.84 1.86 32.42
N GLY A 141 1.51 0.76 32.81
CA GLY A 141 0.86 -0.53 33.08
C GLY A 141 0.12 -1.08 31.86
N ASN A 142 -1.00 -1.77 32.11
CA ASN A 142 -1.81 -2.43 31.08
C ASN A 142 -2.48 -1.47 30.09
N ALA A 143 -2.50 -0.17 30.39
CA ALA A 143 -3.02 0.85 29.50
C ALA A 143 -1.99 1.34 28.48
N ARG A 144 -0.72 0.90 28.57
CA ARG A 144 0.32 1.23 27.58
C ARG A 144 0.32 0.18 26.47
N GLU A 145 0.53 0.63 25.23
CA GLU A 145 0.78 -0.28 24.11
C GLU A 145 1.98 -1.19 24.42
N SER A 146 1.76 -2.50 24.33
CA SER A 146 2.74 -3.55 24.63
C SER A 146 3.14 -4.35 23.40
N PHE A 147 2.54 -4.07 22.24
CA PHE A 147 2.83 -4.68 20.95
C PHE A 147 2.72 -6.21 20.97
N ASN A 148 1.81 -6.74 21.79
CA ASN A 148 1.55 -8.17 21.96
C ASN A 148 0.33 -8.67 21.16
N SER A 149 -0.26 -7.81 20.33
CA SER A 149 -1.46 -8.09 19.53
C SER A 149 -1.23 -7.69 18.07
N SER A 150 -2.03 -8.27 17.16
CA SER A 150 -1.95 -7.95 15.74
C SER A 150 -2.45 -6.55 15.39
N THR A 151 -3.13 -5.88 16.32
CA THR A 151 -3.68 -4.53 16.14
C THR A 151 -3.30 -3.60 17.28
N PRO A 152 -3.11 -2.29 16.99
CA PRO A 152 -2.85 -1.30 18.03
C PRO A 152 -3.91 -1.28 19.13
N LEU A 153 -3.48 -1.14 20.38
CA LEU A 153 -4.30 -0.94 21.55
C LEU A 153 -4.86 0.49 21.53
N ALA A 154 -5.84 0.71 20.66
CA ALA A 154 -6.57 1.94 20.51
C ALA A 154 -7.90 1.67 19.81
N ASP A 155 -8.89 2.55 20.01
CA ASP A 155 -10.10 2.52 19.19
C ASP A 155 -9.73 2.77 17.71
N LYS A 156 -10.27 1.96 16.80
CA LYS A 156 -10.05 2.07 15.34
C LYS A 156 -10.37 3.47 14.79
N ALA A 157 -11.26 4.23 15.43
CA ALA A 157 -11.54 5.62 15.07
C ALA A 157 -10.30 6.53 15.17
N HIS A 158 -9.35 6.18 16.04
CA HIS A 158 -8.10 6.90 16.27
C HIS A 158 -6.98 6.48 15.32
N TYR A 159 -7.07 5.32 14.67
CA TYR A 159 -5.97 4.77 13.85
C TYR A 159 -5.51 5.74 12.77
N LYS A 160 -6.44 6.48 12.14
CA LYS A 160 -6.13 7.48 11.10
C LYS A 160 -5.07 8.51 11.53
N LYS A 161 -4.95 8.76 12.84
CA LYS A 161 -4.04 9.73 13.42
C LYS A 161 -2.59 9.21 13.48
N PHE A 162 -2.39 7.90 13.59
CA PHE A 162 -1.07 7.35 13.93
C PHE A 162 -0.63 6.13 13.11
N VAL A 163 -1.48 5.53 12.27
CA VAL A 163 -1.10 4.38 11.43
C VAL A 163 -1.73 4.46 10.04
N GLY A 164 -0.96 4.09 9.02
CA GLY A 164 -1.41 4.07 7.62
C GLY A 164 -2.13 2.77 7.26
N ALA A 165 -1.57 1.62 7.65
CA ALA A 165 -2.21 0.32 7.44
C ALA A 165 -1.87 -0.64 8.58
N VAL A 166 -2.82 -1.52 8.91
CA VAL A 166 -2.66 -2.62 9.88
C VAL A 166 -3.08 -3.90 9.18
N VAL A 167 -2.13 -4.79 8.97
CA VAL A 167 -2.30 -6.04 8.24
C VAL A 167 -1.66 -7.15 9.04
N SER A 168 -2.33 -8.31 9.14
CA SER A 168 -1.69 -9.53 9.60
C SER A 168 -1.91 -10.70 8.65
N GLY A 169 -1.09 -11.73 8.78
CA GLY A 169 -1.19 -12.97 8.02
C GLY A 169 -0.36 -14.07 8.67
N TRP A 170 -0.67 -15.33 8.34
CA TRP A 170 0.01 -16.49 8.90
C TRP A 170 1.17 -16.93 8.02
N PHE A 171 2.30 -17.17 8.65
CA PHE A 171 3.54 -17.60 8.02
C PHE A 171 3.84 -19.04 8.44
N GLU A 172 3.68 -19.95 7.50
CA GLU A 172 3.96 -21.38 7.67
C GLU A 172 5.45 -21.63 7.48
N ARG A 173 6.11 -22.33 8.40
CA ARG A 173 7.55 -22.61 8.31
C ARG A 173 7.92 -24.09 8.21
N ARG A 174 7.02 -24.99 8.63
CA ARG A 174 7.33 -26.42 8.78
C ARG A 174 7.60 -27.13 7.46
N THR A 175 6.80 -26.84 6.44
CA THR A 175 6.75 -27.65 5.22
C THR A 175 7.18 -26.85 4.00
N GLY A 176 6.41 -25.81 3.68
CA GLY A 176 6.52 -25.11 2.42
C GLY A 176 7.13 -23.73 2.54
N LYS A 177 7.29 -23.20 3.77
CA LYS A 177 7.88 -21.89 4.06
C LYS A 177 7.19 -20.81 3.25
N TYR A 178 5.99 -20.42 3.66
CA TYR A 178 5.17 -19.50 2.88
C TYR A 178 4.22 -18.66 3.72
N LEU A 179 3.86 -17.50 3.18
CA LEU A 179 2.73 -16.75 3.68
C LEU A 179 1.44 -17.42 3.19
N MET A 180 0.57 -17.82 4.12
CA MET A 180 -0.62 -18.59 3.81
C MET A 180 -1.61 -17.84 2.90
N GLY A 181 -2.40 -18.62 2.18
CA GLY A 181 -3.40 -18.15 1.23
C GLY A 181 -2.81 -17.58 -0.06
N LYS A 182 -3.71 -17.22 -0.96
CA LYS A 182 -3.41 -16.64 -2.27
C LYS A 182 -4.13 -15.32 -2.49
N ASP A 183 -3.48 -14.37 -3.16
CA ASP A 183 -4.01 -13.05 -3.46
C ASP A 183 -4.53 -12.33 -2.18
N LYS A 184 -5.83 -12.34 -1.90
CA LYS A 184 -6.47 -11.73 -0.71
C LYS A 184 -6.83 -12.73 0.39
N GLU A 185 -6.79 -14.02 0.10
CA GLU A 185 -7.09 -15.08 1.06
C GLU A 185 -6.06 -15.06 2.20
N ALA A 186 -6.54 -15.37 3.41
CA ALA A 186 -5.74 -15.46 4.64
C ALA A 186 -4.93 -14.19 4.99
N ILE A 187 -5.26 -13.03 4.39
CA ILE A 187 -4.74 -11.73 4.80
C ILE A 187 -5.79 -11.00 5.64
N LEU A 188 -5.48 -10.80 6.92
CA LEU A 188 -6.31 -10.08 7.87
C LEU A 188 -6.06 -8.57 7.73
N ARG A 189 -6.85 -7.92 6.88
CA ARG A 189 -6.78 -6.45 6.69
C ARG A 189 -7.55 -5.72 7.79
N ASN A 190 -6.92 -5.54 8.94
CA ASN A 190 -7.52 -4.90 10.11
C ASN A 190 -7.84 -3.42 9.91
N TYR A 191 -6.99 -2.68 9.18
CA TYR A 191 -7.19 -1.26 8.88
C TYR A 191 -6.38 -0.77 7.68
N THR A 192 -6.91 0.23 6.96
CA THR A 192 -6.16 1.02 5.98
C THR A 192 -6.72 2.43 5.95
N ARG A 193 -5.88 3.43 6.21
CA ARG A 193 -6.25 4.85 6.16
C ARG A 193 -6.64 5.24 4.74
N ARG A 194 -7.63 6.12 4.62
CA ARG A 194 -8.11 6.63 3.34
C ARG A 194 -6.93 7.25 2.56
N GLY A 195 -6.77 6.85 1.30
CA GLY A 195 -5.69 7.30 0.41
C GLY A 195 -4.48 6.36 0.39
N GLU A 196 -4.19 5.65 1.48
CA GLU A 196 -2.98 4.81 1.59
C GLU A 196 -3.01 3.60 0.66
N LYS A 197 -4.18 3.09 0.30
CA LYS A 197 -4.28 1.93 -0.59
C LYS A 197 -3.60 2.19 -1.95
N GLU A 198 -3.81 3.36 -2.54
CA GLU A 198 -3.19 3.71 -3.82
C GLU A 198 -1.66 3.79 -3.68
N GLU A 199 -1.19 4.31 -2.55
CA GLU A 199 0.24 4.37 -2.27
C GLU A 199 0.85 2.98 -2.11
N LEU A 200 0.22 2.11 -1.33
CA LEU A 200 0.65 0.71 -1.18
C LEU A 200 0.72 -0.04 -2.51
N GLU A 201 -0.21 0.24 -3.43
CA GLU A 201 -0.20 -0.35 -4.78
C GLU A 201 0.95 0.16 -5.67
N ASN A 202 1.58 1.28 -5.31
CA ASN A 202 2.70 1.89 -6.03
C ASN A 202 4.07 1.63 -5.35
N LEU A 203 4.09 1.00 -4.17
CA LEU A 203 5.34 0.61 -3.50
C LEU A 203 6.10 -0.44 -4.32
N PRO A 204 7.44 -0.49 -4.19
CA PRO A 204 8.22 -1.51 -4.87
C PRO A 204 7.80 -2.90 -4.40
N LEU A 205 7.80 -3.85 -5.33
CA LEU A 205 7.47 -5.24 -5.05
C LEU A 205 8.67 -5.92 -4.40
N GLU A 206 8.47 -6.45 -3.21
CA GLU A 206 9.48 -7.19 -2.47
C GLU A 206 9.53 -8.64 -2.90
N LYS A 207 10.76 -9.15 -3.09
CA LYS A 207 11.00 -10.56 -3.36
C LYS A 207 11.14 -11.31 -2.04
N PRO A 208 10.36 -12.38 -1.80
CA PRO A 208 10.55 -13.24 -0.64
C PRO A 208 11.96 -13.81 -0.54
N LYS A 209 12.55 -13.79 0.66
CA LYS A 209 13.88 -14.32 0.96
C LYS A 209 13.82 -15.74 1.53
N GLY A 210 13.87 -16.74 0.66
CA GLY A 210 13.89 -18.15 1.08
C GLY A 210 12.53 -18.74 1.43
N PHE A 211 11.45 -18.00 1.23
CA PHE A 211 10.06 -18.44 1.41
C PHE A 211 9.21 -18.09 0.18
N LYS A 212 7.95 -18.55 0.12
CA LYS A 212 7.00 -18.17 -0.95
C LYS A 212 6.00 -17.13 -0.45
N ALA A 213 5.68 -16.17 -1.32
CA ALA A 213 4.70 -15.13 -0.99
C ALA A 213 3.27 -15.66 -0.86
N GLU A 214 2.97 -16.86 -1.35
CA GLU A 214 1.66 -17.51 -1.34
C GLU A 214 1.82 -19.01 -1.08
N GLY A 215 0.81 -19.62 -0.48
CA GLY A 215 0.78 -21.06 -0.21
C GLY A 215 -0.57 -21.55 0.28
N LYS A 216 -0.63 -22.82 0.65
CA LYS A 216 -1.89 -23.46 1.08
C LYS A 216 -2.35 -22.84 2.40
N PHE A 217 -3.63 -22.49 2.46
CA PHE A 217 -4.28 -22.11 3.72
C PHE A 217 -4.81 -23.37 4.41
N TYR A 218 -4.55 -23.50 5.71
CA TYR A 218 -5.12 -24.53 6.57
C TYR A 218 -6.16 -23.89 7.48
N PHE A 219 -7.29 -24.59 7.68
CA PHE A 219 -8.41 -24.16 8.50
C PHE A 219 -8.40 -24.93 9.82
#